data_AF-A9LLS7-F1
#
_entry.id   AF-A9LLS7-F1
#
_cell.length_a   1.000
_cell.length_b   1.000
_cell.length_c   1.000
_cell.angle_alpha   90.00
_cell.angle_beta   90.00
_cell.angle_gamma   90.00
#
_symmetry.space_group_name_H-M   'P 1'
#
loop_
_entity.id
_entity.type
_entity.pdbx_description
1 polymer ?
#
loop_
_entity_poly.entity_id
_entity_poly.type
_entity_poly.pdbx_seq_one_letter_code
_entity_poly.pdbx_strand_id
1 'polypeptide(L)' 'GLALFYGGMVRKKNVLATVMQSFATACLMSVLWMVIGYSIAFGDGGTLNAYVGGLEKMFLAHLTKDALSGTIPESVFMTF' A
#
# COMPACT_ATOMS: atom_id res chain seq x y z
N GLY A 1 -0.66 15.52 -3.31
CA GLY A 1 0.20 16.53 -2.64
C GLY A 1 1.67 16.38 -3.02
N LEU A 2 2.27 15.22 -2.72
CA LEU A 2 3.70 14.95 -2.88
C LEU A 2 4.26 15.23 -4.30
N ALA A 3 3.56 14.77 -5.34
CA ALA A 3 3.96 14.95 -6.74
C ALA A 3 4.07 16.44 -7.15
N LEU A 4 3.15 17.28 -6.67
CA LEU A 4 3.15 18.72 -6.94
C LEU A 4 4.23 19.44 -6.13
N PHE A 5 4.49 18.99 -4.90
CA PHE A 5 5.56 19.51 -4.06
C PHE A 5 6.94 19.24 -4.67
N TYR A 6 7.25 17.99 -5.03
CA TYR A 6 8.52 17.66 -5.69
C TYR A 6 8.60 18.18 -7.13
N GLY A 7 7.46 18.21 -7.84
CA GLY A 7 7.37 18.85 -9.15
C GLY A 7 7.73 20.34 -9.11
N GLY A 8 7.40 21.05 -8.02
CA GLY A 8 7.75 22.46 -7.84
C GLY A 8 9.25 22.73 -7.58
N MET A 9 10.01 21.74 -7.11
CA MET A 9 11.44 21.88 -6.81
C MET A 9 12.36 21.51 -7.98
N VAL A 10 11.85 20.85 -9.02
CA VAL A 10 12.63 20.48 -10.20
C VAL A 10 12.58 21.55 -11.29
N ARG A 11 13.58 21.56 -12.18
CA ARG A 11 13.59 22.46 -13.35
C ARG A 11 12.32 22.27 -14.18
N LYS A 12 11.77 23.36 -14.72
CA LYS A 12 10.52 23.35 -15.53
C LYS A 12 10.45 22.22 -16.57
N LYS A 13 11.56 21.94 -17.25
CA LYS A 13 11.65 20.86 -18.25
C LYS A 13 11.48 19.44 -17.69
N ASN A 14 11.68 19.24 -16.39
CA ASN A 14 11.63 17.93 -15.72
C ASN A 14 10.36 17.74 -14.88
N VAL A 15 9.53 18.77 -14.70
CA VAL A 15 8.31 18.72 -13.87
C VAL A 15 7.36 17.62 -14.34
N LEU A 16 7.15 17.52 -15.65
CA LEU A 16 6.28 16.50 -16.22
C LEU A 16 6.77 15.08 -15.86
N ALA A 17 8.07 14.82 -15.98
CA ALA A 17 8.64 13.53 -15.64
C ALA A 17 8.47 13.21 -14.15
N THR A 18 8.73 14.17 -13.26
CA THR A 18 8.61 13.97 -11.80
C THR A 18 7.17 13.71 -11.37
N VAL A 19 6.19 14.44 -11.93
CA VAL A 19 4.78 14.22 -11.63
C VAL A 19 4.30 12.86 -12.15
N MET A 20 4.67 12.49 -13.38
CA MET A 20 4.30 11.21 -13.99
C MET A 20 4.91 10.03 -13.25
N GLN A 21 6.19 10.12 -12.85
CA GLN A 21 6.84 9.10 -12.02
C GLN A 21 6.16 8.96 -10.66
N SER A 22 5.80 10.08 -10.01
CA SER A 22 5.10 10.04 -8.73
C SER A 22 3.74 9.36 -8.84
N PHE A 23 2.99 9.62 -9.92
CA PHE A 23 1.70 8.97 -10.19
C PHE A 23 1.87 7.48 -10.50
N ALA A 24 2.83 7.13 -11.37
CA ALA A 24 3.11 5.74 -11.73
C ALA A 24 3.52 4.91 -10.50
N THR A 25 4.39 5.46 -9.65
CA THR A 25 4.79 4.81 -8.39
C THR A 25 3.62 4.69 -7.42
N ALA A 26 2.74 5.69 -7.33
CA ALA A 26 1.54 5.59 -6.50
C ALA A 26 0.64 4.42 -6.96
N CYS A 27 0.34 4.33 -8.25
CA CYS A 27 -0.44 3.21 -8.80
C CYS A 27 0.24 1.86 -8.57
N LEU A 28 1.55 1.77 -8.83
CA LEU A 28 2.32 0.54 -8.65
C LEU A 28 2.30 0.09 -7.18
N MET A 29 2.54 1.01 -6.24
CA MET A 29 2.54 0.69 -4.82
C MET A 29 1.15 0.30 -4.33
N SER A 30 0.07 0.93 -4.80
CA SER A 30 -1.30 0.51 -4.48
C SER A 30 -1.60 -0.93 -4.91
N VAL A 31 -1.13 -1.33 -6.10
CA VAL A 31 -1.30 -2.71 -6.59
C VAL A 31 -0.44 -3.69 -5.78
N LEU A 32 0.83 -3.37 -5.54
CA LEU A 32 1.72 -4.23 -4.74
C LEU A 32 1.23 -4.39 -3.30
N TRP A 33 0.67 -3.32 -2.72
CA TRP A 33 0.05 -3.35 -1.41
C TRP A 33 -1.10 -4.35 -1.34
N MET A 34 -2.03 -4.28 -2.30
CA MET A 34 -3.16 -5.21 -2.39
C MET A 34 -2.73 -6.67 -2.62
N VAL A 35 -1.71 -6.89 -3.45
CA VAL A 35 -1.30 -8.24 -3.85
C VAL A 35 -0.54 -8.96 -2.75
N ILE A 36 0.42 -8.28 -2.11
CA ILE A 36 1.32 -8.91 -1.13
C ILE A 36 1.65 -8.02 0.06
N GLY A 37 1.74 -6.71 -0.13
CA GLY A 37 2.18 -5.76 0.92
C GLY A 37 1.32 -5.81 2.18
N TYR A 38 0.00 -5.91 2.02
CA TYR A 38 -0.94 -6.03 3.13
C TYR A 38 -0.70 -7.31 3.94
N SER A 39 -0.47 -8.45 3.26
CA SER A 39 -0.24 -9.74 3.91
C SER A 39 1.06 -9.77 4.70
N ILE A 40 2.15 -9.28 4.12
CA ILE A 40 3.45 -9.28 4.81
C ILE A 40 3.51 -8.26 5.96
N ALA A 41 2.58 -7.30 6.02
CA ALA A 41 2.50 -6.32 7.10
C ALA A 41 1.55 -6.76 8.22
N PHE A 42 0.41 -7.38 7.88
CA PHE A 42 -0.70 -7.65 8.80
C PHE A 42 -1.16 -9.11 8.82
N GLY A 43 -0.46 -9.98 8.10
CA GLY A 43 -0.66 -11.41 8.16
C GLY A 43 0.14 -12.09 9.26
N ASP A 44 -0.13 -13.36 9.50
CA ASP A 44 0.51 -14.19 10.52
C ASP A 44 1.79 -14.87 10.00
N GLY A 45 2.94 -14.26 10.30
CA GLY A 45 4.28 -14.80 10.03
C GLY A 45 4.77 -15.82 11.06
N GLY A 46 3.92 -16.26 11.99
CA GLY A 46 4.27 -17.21 13.05
C GLY A 46 5.40 -16.68 13.93
N THR A 47 6.51 -17.44 14.05
CA THR A 47 7.68 -17.04 14.85
C THR A 47 8.41 -15.82 14.30
N LEU A 48 8.16 -15.43 13.04
CA LEU A 48 8.80 -14.29 12.38
C LEU A 48 7.94 -13.01 12.37
N ASN A 49 6.75 -13.03 12.99
CA ASN A 49 5.81 -11.89 13.02
C ASN A 49 6.42 -10.56 13.51
N ALA A 50 7.48 -10.62 14.33
CA ALA A 50 8.19 -9.41 14.77
C ALA A 50 8.91 -8.67 13.63
N TYR A 51 9.17 -9.35 12.50
CA TYR A 51 9.91 -8.83 11.36
C TYR A 51 9.10 -8.84 10.07
N VAL A 52 8.33 -9.90 9.82
CA VAL A 52 7.49 -10.04 8.63
C VAL A 52 6.25 -10.89 8.96
N GLY A 53 5.11 -10.48 8.42
CA GLY A 53 3.87 -11.24 8.46
C GLY A 53 3.90 -12.43 7.50
N GLY A 54 2.73 -13.05 7.32
CA GLY A 54 2.53 -14.22 6.47
C GLY A 54 2.06 -13.90 5.05
N LEU A 55 1.75 -14.95 4.29
CA LEU A 55 1.24 -14.87 2.92
C LEU A 55 -0.25 -15.26 2.80
N GLU A 56 -0.92 -15.52 3.92
CA GLU A 56 -2.30 -15.98 3.94
C GLU A 56 -3.32 -14.91 3.55
N LYS A 57 -2.96 -13.63 3.65
CA LYS A 57 -3.80 -12.50 3.20
C LYS A 57 -3.40 -11.98 1.81
N MET A 58 -2.57 -12.71 1.06
CA MET A 58 -2.20 -12.35 -0.31
C MET A 58 -3.46 -12.18 -1.18
N PHE A 59 -3.43 -11.21 -2.08
CA PHE A 59 -4.58 -10.84 -2.92
C PHE A 59 -5.88 -10.55 -2.14
N LEU A 60 -5.74 -10.09 -0.88
CA LEU A 60 -6.86 -9.88 0.04
C LEU A 60 -7.65 -11.17 0.32
N ALA A 61 -6.99 -12.32 0.29
CA ALA A 61 -7.59 -13.58 0.68
C ALA A 61 -8.14 -13.49 2.12
N HIS A 62 -9.28 -14.13 2.35
CA HIS A 62 -10.01 -14.14 3.62
C HIS A 62 -10.59 -12.78 4.08
N LEU A 63 -10.59 -11.75 3.22
CA LEU A 63 -11.28 -10.49 3.50
C LEU A 63 -12.80 -10.66 3.37
N THR A 64 -13.48 -10.90 4.49
CA THR A 64 -14.95 -10.99 4.55
C THR A 64 -15.59 -9.63 4.83
N LYS A 65 -16.88 -9.46 4.51
CA LYS A 65 -17.62 -8.21 4.78
C LYS A 65 -17.67 -7.85 6.26
N ASP A 66 -17.70 -8.88 7.12
CA ASP A 66 -17.76 -8.74 8.57
C ASP A 66 -16.36 -8.73 9.21
N ALA A 67 -15.30 -8.76 8.41
CA ALA A 67 -13.94 -8.75 8.92
C ALA A 67 -13.61 -7.39 9.55
N LEU A 68 -13.03 -7.42 10.75
CA LEU A 68 -12.72 -6.25 11.56
C LEU A 68 -11.24 -6.26 11.93
N SER A 69 -10.59 -5.10 11.75
CA SER A 69 -9.30 -4.78 12.34
C SER A 69 -9.54 -3.89 13.55
N GLY A 70 -9.55 -4.48 14.75
CA GLY A 70 -9.96 -3.77 15.97
C GLY A 70 -11.44 -3.37 15.92
N THR A 71 -11.70 -2.07 15.76
CA THR A 71 -13.07 -1.49 15.75
C THR A 71 -13.52 -1.01 14.38
N ILE A 72 -12.68 -1.15 13.34
CA ILE A 72 -12.98 -0.69 11.97
C ILE A 72 -13.02 -1.86 10.98
N PRO A 73 -13.84 -1.78 9.92
CA PRO A 73 -13.85 -2.79 8.87
C PRO A 73 -12.46 -2.99 8.25
N GLU A 74 -12.05 -4.24 8.08
CA GLU A 74 -10.73 -4.58 7.56
C GLU A 74 -10.50 -4.03 6.15
N SER A 75 -11.56 -3.94 5.34
CA SER A 75 -11.51 -3.31 4.01
C SER A 75 -11.11 -1.83 4.06
N VAL A 76 -11.63 -1.08 5.04
CA VAL A 76 -11.29 0.34 5.24
C VAL A 76 -9.87 0.47 5.77
N PHE A 77 -9.50 -0.40 6.71
CA PHE A 77 -8.14 -0.44 7.26
C PHE A 77 -7.09 -0.73 6.17
N MET A 78 -7.39 -1.60 5.20
CA MET A 78 -6.48 -1.89 4.09
C MET A 78 -6.26 -0.69 3.16
N THR A 79 -7.29 0.14 2.97
CA THR A 79 -7.24 1.32 2.09
C THR A 79 -6.71 2.60 2.74
N PHE A 80 -6.64 2.63 4.07
CA PHE A 80 -6.15 3.76 4.85
C PHE A 80 -4.63 3.91 4.73
#